data_AF-P81387-F1
#
_entry.id   AF-P81387-F1
#
_cell.length_a   1.000
_cell.length_b   1.000
_cell.length_c   1.000
_cell.angle_alpha   90.00
_cell.angle_beta   90.00
_cell.angle_gamma   90.00
#
_symmetry.space_group_name_H-M   'P 1'
#
loop_
_entity.id
_entity.type
_entity.pdbx_description
1 polymer ?
#
loop_
_entity_poly.entity_id
_entity_poly.type
_entity_poly.pdbx_seq_one_letter_code
_entity_poly.pdbx_strand_id
1 'polypeptide(L)'
;DRDAQTLTDERNDQGDGNFRYEFETSNGIYTQKTGTPGSEGQSNYQGSFRFPLEDGTIAEVTYIADEYGFQPSSDLLPVGPPAPPHVQRLLEIAEDQRRQGITFD
;
A
#
# COMPACT_ATOMS: atom_id res chain seq x y z
N ASP A 1 14.70 23.44 5.57
CA ASP A 1 14.96 22.71 4.33
C ASP A 1 14.46 23.53 3.13
N ARG A 2 15.34 24.30 2.48
CA ARG A 2 15.01 25.16 1.32
C ARG A 2 15.83 24.79 0.07
N ASP A 3 16.70 23.79 0.18
CA ASP A 3 17.74 23.48 -0.80
C ASP A 3 17.58 22.09 -1.43
N ALA A 4 16.44 21.43 -1.20
CA ALA A 4 16.14 20.14 -1.82
C ALA A 4 16.17 20.27 -3.34
N GLN A 5 17.01 19.48 -3.99
CA GLN A 5 17.13 19.40 -5.45
C GLN A 5 16.31 18.23 -5.96
N THR A 6 15.61 18.40 -7.07
CA THR A 6 15.01 17.27 -7.79
C THR A 6 16.13 16.37 -8.36
N LEU A 7 16.15 15.11 -7.95
CA LEU A 7 17.02 14.08 -8.50
C LEU A 7 16.36 13.38 -9.69
N THR A 8 15.06 13.09 -9.57
CA THR A 8 14.26 12.43 -10.60
C THR A 8 12.88 13.08 -10.68
N ASP A 9 12.41 13.30 -11.91
CA ASP A 9 11.01 13.65 -12.22
C ASP A 9 10.66 12.99 -13.55
N GLU A 10 10.10 11.78 -13.47
CA GLU A 10 9.67 11.00 -14.61
C GLU A 10 8.15 10.93 -14.64
N ARG A 11 7.57 11.30 -15.78
CA ARG A 11 6.12 11.25 -16.01
C ARG A 11 5.87 10.63 -17.36
N ASN A 12 5.18 9.51 -17.36
CA ASN A 12 4.72 8.83 -18.56
C ASN A 12 3.20 8.71 -18.48
N ASP A 13 2.50 9.26 -19.46
CA ASP A 13 1.06 9.13 -19.60
C ASP A 13 0.79 8.64 -21.01
N GLN A 14 0.07 7.52 -21.12
CA GLN A 14 -0.23 6.89 -22.40
C GLN A 14 -1.52 7.44 -23.03
N GLY A 15 -2.27 8.28 -22.31
CA GLY A 15 -3.51 8.91 -22.77
C GLY A 15 -4.73 7.98 -22.78
N ASP A 16 -4.55 6.71 -22.39
CA ASP A 16 -5.60 5.71 -22.26
C ASP A 16 -5.96 5.42 -20.79
N GLY A 17 -5.45 6.26 -19.86
CA GLY A 17 -5.56 6.10 -18.41
C GLY A 17 -4.45 5.27 -17.78
N ASN A 18 -3.58 4.64 -18.58
CA ASN A 18 -2.32 4.08 -18.08
C ASN A 18 -1.28 5.19 -17.92
N PHE A 19 -0.69 5.26 -16.73
CA PHE A 19 0.39 6.22 -16.45
C PHE A 19 1.40 5.66 -15.45
N ARG A 20 2.60 6.22 -15.47
CA ARG A 20 3.67 6.03 -14.48
C ARG A 20 4.23 7.39 -14.08
N TYR A 21 4.38 7.59 -12.77
CA TYR A 21 4.99 8.77 -12.20
C TYR A 21 6.05 8.36 -11.18
N GLU A 22 7.21 9.01 -11.22
CA GLU A 22 8.29 8.83 -10.26
C GLU A 22 8.94 10.18 -9.98
N PHE A 23 9.12 10.51 -8.71
CA PHE A 23 9.69 11.77 -8.27
C PHE A 23 10.57 11.57 -7.04
N GLU A 24 11.78 12.11 -7.09
CA GLU A 24 12.76 12.02 -6.02
C GLU A 24 13.46 13.35 -5.81
N THR A 25 13.70 13.71 -4.55
CA THR A 25 14.48 14.88 -4.18
C THR A 25 15.67 14.51 -3.29
N SER A 26 16.69 15.36 -3.29
CA SER A 26 17.97 15.15 -2.61
C SER A 26 17.88 15.09 -1.08
N ASN A 27 16.75 15.53 -0.51
CA ASN A 27 16.45 15.44 0.91
C ASN A 27 15.67 14.14 1.26
N GLY A 28 15.57 13.16 0.35
CA GLY A 28 15.00 11.85 0.64
C GLY A 28 13.48 11.74 0.51
N ILE A 29 12.80 12.78 0.00
CA ILE A 29 11.40 12.63 -0.42
C ILE A 29 11.41 11.83 -1.72
N TYR A 30 10.59 10.79 -1.77
CA TYR A 30 10.44 9.96 -2.95
C TYR A 30 8.99 9.51 -3.08
N THR A 31 8.50 9.43 -4.32
CA THR A 31 7.23 8.79 -4.63
C THR A 31 7.29 8.12 -5.97
N GLN A 32 6.66 6.94 -6.05
CA GLN A 32 6.32 6.30 -7.31
C GLN A 32 4.84 5.93 -7.32
N LYS A 33 4.22 6.00 -8.49
CA LYS A 33 2.88 5.45 -8.69
C LYS A 33 2.65 5.06 -10.14
N THR A 34 1.85 4.02 -10.31
CA THR A 34 1.33 3.58 -11.59
C THR A 34 -0.18 3.59 -11.53
N GLY A 35 -0.83 4.08 -12.57
CA GLY A 35 -2.27 4.01 -12.71
C GLY A 35 -2.70 3.27 -13.95
N THR A 36 -3.91 2.73 -13.88
CA THR A 36 -4.61 1.99 -14.91
C THR A 36 -6.09 2.39 -14.89
N PRO A 37 -6.81 2.30 -16.02
CA PRO A 37 -8.27 2.44 -16.01
C PRO A 37 -8.91 1.36 -15.14
N GLY A 38 -9.84 1.75 -14.28
CA GLY A 38 -10.69 0.85 -13.52
C GLY A 38 -12.00 0.54 -14.24
N SER A 39 -12.82 -0.34 -13.66
CA SER A 39 -13.95 -0.94 -14.39
C SER A 39 -15.06 0.04 -14.77
N GLU A 40 -15.23 1.12 -14.01
CA GLU A 40 -16.25 2.16 -14.22
C GLU A 40 -15.64 3.45 -14.82
N GLY A 41 -14.43 3.36 -15.39
CA GLY A 41 -13.72 4.49 -15.98
C GLY A 41 -13.03 5.41 -14.98
N GLN A 42 -13.05 5.09 -13.69
CA GLN A 42 -12.22 5.77 -12.69
C GLN A 42 -10.75 5.34 -12.83
N SER A 43 -9.82 6.14 -12.33
CA SER A 43 -8.42 5.71 -12.24
C SER A 43 -8.20 4.82 -11.02
N ASN A 44 -7.73 3.60 -11.25
CA ASN A 44 -7.11 2.77 -10.23
C ASN A 44 -5.61 3.06 -10.24
N TYR A 45 -4.99 3.21 -9.08
CA TYR A 45 -3.55 3.41 -9.01
C TYR A 45 -2.95 2.87 -7.73
N GLN A 46 -1.70 2.43 -7.84
CA GLN A 46 -0.92 1.90 -6.74
C GLN A 46 0.43 2.61 -6.72
N GLY A 47 1.05 2.66 -5.54
CA GLY A 47 2.32 3.33 -5.42
C GLY A 47 2.92 3.28 -4.03
N SER A 48 3.98 4.05 -3.86
CA SER A 48 4.59 4.32 -2.58
C SER A 48 5.02 5.77 -2.48
N PHE A 49 5.12 6.26 -1.25
CA PHE A 49 5.84 7.48 -0.94
C PHE A 49 6.65 7.28 0.32
N ARG A 50 7.80 7.95 0.36
CA ARG A 50 8.65 8.03 1.54
C ARG A 50 9.16 9.44 1.77
N PHE A 51 9.44 9.77 3.02
CA PHE A 51 10.01 11.05 3.43
C PHE A 51 10.80 10.89 4.73
N PRO A 52 11.83 11.71 4.97
CA PRO A 52 12.55 11.71 6.24
C PRO A 52 11.68 12.23 7.38
N LEU A 53 11.79 11.58 8.53
CA LEU A 53 11.26 12.04 9.82
C LEU A 53 12.29 12.89 10.56
N GLU A 54 11.85 13.62 11.59
CA GLU A 54 12.70 14.52 12.37
C GLU A 54 13.86 13.79 13.08
N ASP A 55 13.69 12.48 13.35
CA ASP A 55 14.70 11.62 13.98
C ASP A 55 15.72 11.03 12.97
N GLY A 56 15.58 11.36 11.68
CA GLY A 56 16.43 10.84 10.60
C GLY A 56 16.02 9.46 10.06
N THR A 57 14.97 8.85 10.61
CA THR A 57 14.38 7.64 10.03
C THR A 57 13.52 8.00 8.81
N ILE A 58 13.12 6.99 8.03
CA ILE A 58 12.29 7.17 6.84
C ILE A 58 10.88 6.69 7.15
N ALA A 59 9.91 7.59 6.97
CA ALA A 59 8.51 7.23 6.85
C ALA A 59 8.29 6.64 5.45
N GLU A 60 7.69 5.46 5.35
CA GLU A 60 7.34 4.84 4.08
C GLU A 60 5.89 4.33 4.12
N VAL A 61 5.14 4.59 3.04
CA VAL A 61 3.77 4.11 2.86
C VAL A 61 3.64 3.51 1.47
N THR A 62 3.12 2.29 1.39
CA THR A 62 2.63 1.69 0.15
C THR A 62 1.12 1.74 0.13
N TYR A 63 0.51 1.76 -1.06
CA TYR A 63 -0.94 1.82 -1.16
C TYR A 63 -1.47 1.29 -2.49
N ILE A 64 -2.73 0.85 -2.43
CA ILE A 64 -3.60 0.66 -3.60
C ILE A 64 -4.78 1.62 -3.43
N ALA A 65 -5.18 2.28 -4.51
CA ALA A 65 -6.37 3.11 -4.60
C ALA A 65 -7.22 2.60 -5.77
N ASP A 66 -8.39 2.05 -5.45
CA ASP A 66 -9.29 1.39 -6.39
C ASP A 66 -10.76 1.66 -6.03
N GLU A 67 -11.68 0.86 -6.57
CA GLU A 67 -13.12 0.93 -6.30
C GLU A 67 -13.46 0.79 -4.80
N TYR A 68 -12.58 0.18 -4.01
CA TYR A 68 -12.73 0.01 -2.56
C TYR A 68 -12.07 1.13 -1.76
N GLY A 69 -11.60 2.18 -2.44
CA GLY A 69 -10.98 3.36 -1.83
C GLY A 69 -9.47 3.22 -1.65
N PHE A 70 -8.91 4.06 -0.78
CA PHE A 70 -7.49 4.09 -0.49
C PHE A 70 -7.13 3.09 0.61
N GLN A 71 -6.25 2.16 0.30
CA GLN A 71 -5.82 1.05 1.15
C GLN A 71 -4.31 1.15 1.42
N PRO A 72 -3.88 1.93 2.43
CA PRO A 72 -2.47 2.10 2.75
C PRO A 72 -1.92 0.96 3.62
N SER A 73 -0.63 0.68 3.46
CA SER A 73 0.15 -0.21 4.31
C SER A 73 1.44 0.51 4.73
N SER A 74 1.66 0.60 6.04
CA SER A 74 2.84 1.23 6.63
C SER A 74 2.93 0.90 8.13
N ASP A 75 4.14 0.81 8.66
CA ASP A 75 4.40 0.71 10.10
C ASP A 75 3.98 1.97 10.88
N LEU A 76 3.73 3.07 10.18
CA LEU A 76 3.22 4.32 10.75
C LEU A 76 1.72 4.28 11.05
N LEU A 77 1.00 3.33 10.45
CA LEU A 77 -0.45 3.24 10.63
C LEU A 77 -0.78 2.69 12.02
N PRO A 78 -1.87 3.16 12.64
CA PRO A 78 -2.35 2.58 13.88
C PRO A 78 -2.63 1.09 13.70
N VAL A 79 -1.99 0.27 14.55
CA VAL A 79 -2.29 -1.15 14.62
C VAL A 79 -3.57 -1.34 15.42
N GLY A 80 -4.55 -2.03 14.83
CA GLY A 80 -5.79 -2.39 15.52
C GLY A 80 -5.52 -3.28 16.74
N PRO A 81 -6.51 -3.44 17.64
CA PRO A 81 -6.36 -4.37 18.76
C PRO A 81 -6.05 -5.78 18.24
N PRO A 82 -5.32 -6.59 19.01
CA PRO A 82 -5.07 -7.97 18.63
C PRO A 82 -6.38 -8.70 18.39
N ALA A 83 -6.37 -9.65 17.44
CA ALA A 83 -7.52 -10.50 17.18
C ALA A 83 -8.02 -11.13 18.50
N PRO A 84 -9.34 -11.20 18.74
CA PRO A 84 -9.86 -11.81 19.96
C PRO A 84 -9.36 -13.25 20.14
N PRO A 85 -9.16 -13.74 21.38
CA PRO A 85 -8.62 -15.08 21.63
C PRO A 85 -9.41 -16.22 20.96
N HIS A 86 -10.72 -16.04 20.76
CA HIS A 86 -11.54 -17.05 20.09
C HIS A 86 -11.16 -17.23 18.60
N VAL A 87 -10.54 -16.24 17.96
CA VAL A 87 -10.06 -16.37 16.57
C VAL A 87 -8.99 -17.47 16.49
N GLN A 88 -8.04 -17.49 17.42
CA GLN A 88 -7.01 -18.54 17.49
C GLN A 88 -7.66 -19.91 17.69
N ARG A 89 -8.63 -20.01 18.62
CA ARG A 89 -9.37 -21.25 18.85
C ARG A 89 -10.16 -21.73 17.64
N LEU A 90 -10.77 -20.81 16.88
CA LEU A 90 -11.50 -21.15 15.65
C LEU A 90 -10.55 -21.65 14.57
N LEU A 91 -9.36 -21.05 14.44
CA LEU A 91 -8.33 -21.51 13.51
C LEU A 91 -7.80 -22.91 13.88
N GLU A 92 -7.55 -23.18 15.16
CA GLU A 92 -7.17 -24.51 15.66
C GLU A 92 -8.24 -25.56 15.35
N ILE A 93 -9.52 -25.26 15.63
CA ILE A 93 -10.64 -26.16 15.32
C ILE A 93 -10.71 -26.42 13.80
N ALA A 94 -10.56 -25.39 12.97
CA ALA A 94 -10.59 -25.51 11.53
C ALA A 94 -9.41 -26.34 10.99
N GLU A 95 -8.24 -26.28 11.63
CA GLU A 95 -7.09 -27.14 11.31
C GLU A 95 -7.33 -28.60 11.70
N ASP A 96 -7.89 -28.84 12.89
CA ASP A 96 -8.23 -30.19 13.35
C ASP A 96 -9.29 -30.84 12.45
N GLN A 97 -10.32 -30.11 12.06
CA GLN A 97 -11.34 -30.58 11.12
C GLN A 97 -10.73 -30.92 9.76
N ARG A 98 -9.85 -30.06 9.22
CA ARG A 98 -9.10 -30.35 7.98
C ARG A 98 -8.26 -31.61 8.11
N ARG A 99 -7.58 -31.81 9.25
CA ARG A 99 -6.77 -33.02 9.51
C ARG A 99 -7.63 -34.28 9.60
N GLN A 100 -8.84 -34.15 10.12
CA GLN A 100 -9.82 -35.24 10.20
C GLN A 100 -10.56 -35.47 8.87
N GLY A 101 -10.34 -34.64 7.86
CA GLY A 101 -11.04 -34.72 6.58
C GLY A 101 -12.52 -34.38 6.67
N ILE A 102 -12.93 -33.62 7.68
CA ILE A 102 -14.33 -33.20 7.83
C ILE A 102 -14.63 -32.12 6.78
N THR A 103 -15.58 -32.42 5.90
CA THR A 103 -16.20 -31.47 4.96
C THR A 103 -17.61 -31.14 5.44
N PHE A 104 -17.98 -29.87 5.40
CA PHE A 104 -19.35 -29.43 5.65
C PHE A 104 -20.00 -29.18 4.30
N ASP A 105 -21.09 -29.91 4.01
CA ASP A 105 -21.93 -29.73 2.81
C ASP A 105 -22.79 -28.47 2.88
#